data_AF-A0A7X7EEN2-F1
#
_entry.id   AF-A0A7X7EEN2-F1
#
_cell.length_a   1.000
_cell.length_b   1.000
_cell.length_c   1.000
_cell.angle_alpha   90.00
_cell.angle_beta   90.00
_cell.angle_gamma   90.00
#
_symmetry.space_group_name_H-M   'P 1'
#
loop_
_entity.id
_entity.type
_entity.pdbx_description
1 polymer ?
#
loop_
_entity_poly.entity_id
_entity_poly.type
_entity_poly.pdbx_seq_one_letter_code
_entity_poly.pdbx_strand_id
1 'polypeptide(L)'
;MQDSFLKRHLTLSILFGSLLMILGIYLMFQQESFVRIFISILGLFLAGSGLFALFSLKSYSLGKRTKIATLIKALISLGLGIVAIIVPLTAADVSWKVLLFVIAIELVFSAVISFLDALLLRKSEIIVTGMLSEGVFSLVVAILLFVFPEQIGSMLLKLVGVVLIACGLGMVLWAYRIRKINRQFTTKAIEVEAVVVDESAED
;
A
#
# COMPACT_ATOMS: atom_id res chain seq x y z
N MET A 1 -11.08 36.93 10.46
CA MET A 1 -10.40 35.73 11.01
C MET A 1 -10.33 34.55 10.02
N GLN A 2 -11.29 34.38 9.11
CA GLN A 2 -11.36 33.25 8.15
C GLN A 2 -10.20 33.21 7.11
N ASP A 3 -9.69 34.38 6.67
CA ASP A 3 -8.59 34.47 5.69
C ASP A 3 -7.25 33.91 6.19
N SER A 4 -6.99 34.02 7.50
CA SER A 4 -5.77 33.48 8.12
C SER A 4 -5.77 31.95 8.12
N PHE A 5 -6.93 31.36 8.42
CA PHE A 5 -7.12 29.91 8.46
C PHE A 5 -6.97 29.29 7.06
N LEU A 6 -7.59 29.89 6.04
CA LEU A 6 -7.49 29.42 4.66
C LEU A 6 -6.07 29.58 4.08
N LYS A 7 -5.40 30.72 4.33
CA LYS A 7 -4.00 30.91 3.90
C LYS A 7 -3.07 29.90 4.56
N ARG A 8 -3.24 29.62 5.85
CA ARG A 8 -2.44 28.63 6.59
C ARG A 8 -2.66 27.21 6.06
N HIS A 9 -3.91 26.81 5.81
CA HIS A 9 -4.21 25.49 5.24
C HIS A 9 -3.61 25.33 3.83
N LEU A 10 -3.72 26.35 2.97
CA LEU A 10 -3.13 26.31 1.62
C LEU A 10 -1.61 26.25 1.64
N THR A 11 -0.98 26.96 2.59
CA THR A 11 0.49 26.94 2.75
C THR A 11 0.96 25.57 3.25
N LEU A 12 0.21 24.95 4.16
CA LEU A 12 0.45 23.57 4.61
C LEU A 12 0.28 22.57 3.46
N SER A 13 -0.76 22.70 2.63
CA SER A 13 -0.96 21.82 1.48
C SER A 13 0.19 21.91 0.46
N ILE A 14 0.74 23.12 0.22
CA ILE A 14 1.91 23.30 -0.66
C ILE A 14 3.16 22.67 -0.03
N LEU A 15 3.37 22.87 1.28
CA LEU A 15 4.50 22.29 2.01
C LEU A 15 4.45 20.75 1.97
N PHE A 16 3.32 20.16 2.34
CA PHE A 16 3.13 18.71 2.31
C PHE A 16 3.21 18.14 0.90
N GLY A 17 2.61 18.82 -0.09
CA GLY A 17 2.70 18.39 -1.49
C GLY A 17 4.13 18.41 -2.04
N SER A 18 4.91 19.45 -1.70
CA SER A 18 6.33 19.54 -2.05
C SER A 18 7.16 18.46 -1.36
N LEU A 19 6.92 18.23 -0.06
CA LEU A 19 7.59 17.16 0.69
C LEU A 19 7.27 15.79 0.11
N LEU A 20 6.01 15.53 -0.28
CA LEU A 20 5.60 14.29 -0.93
C LEU A 20 6.32 14.08 -2.27
N MET A 21 6.48 15.14 -3.07
CA MET A 21 7.25 15.09 -4.31
C MET A 21 8.72 14.75 -4.06
N ILE A 22 9.37 15.44 -3.12
CA ILE A 22 10.79 15.19 -2.77
C ILE A 22 10.95 13.76 -2.28
N LEU A 23 10.04 13.30 -1.42
CA LEU A 23 10.04 11.93 -0.90
C LEU A 23 9.82 10.92 -2.03
N GLY A 24 8.89 11.17 -2.96
CA GLY A 24 8.66 10.31 -4.13
C GLY A 24 9.89 10.20 -5.03
N ILE A 25 10.56 11.32 -5.32
CA ILE A 25 11.82 11.34 -6.10
C ILE A 25 12.91 10.59 -5.36
N TYR A 26 13.11 10.87 -4.06
CA TYR A 26 14.10 10.19 -3.24
C TYR A 26 13.88 8.68 -3.19
N LEU A 27 12.62 8.26 -3.04
CA LEU A 27 12.24 6.85 -2.98
C LEU A 27 12.62 6.13 -4.29
N MET A 28 12.49 6.77 -5.47
CA MET A 28 12.90 6.16 -6.74
C MET A 28 14.39 5.77 -6.82
N PHE A 29 15.26 6.34 -5.98
CA PHE A 29 16.67 5.98 -5.91
C PHE A 29 17.01 4.95 -4.81
N GLN A 30 16.07 4.63 -3.93
CA GLN A 30 16.28 3.75 -2.76
C GLN A 30 15.86 2.30 -3.02
N GLN A 31 16.33 1.72 -4.13
CA GLN A 31 15.89 0.40 -4.60
C GLN A 31 16.20 -0.73 -3.60
N GLU A 32 17.40 -0.76 -3.02
CA GLU A 32 17.79 -1.86 -2.13
C GLU A 32 16.96 -1.88 -0.84
N SER A 33 16.80 -0.72 -0.21
CA SER A 33 16.01 -0.56 1.01
C SER A 33 14.55 -0.97 0.80
N PHE A 34 13.98 -0.63 -0.35
CA PHE A 34 12.60 -0.99 -0.67
C PHE A 34 12.41 -2.48 -0.90
N VAL A 35 13.34 -3.16 -1.58
CA VAL A 35 13.27 -4.62 -1.74
C VAL A 35 13.25 -5.30 -0.38
N ARG A 36 14.08 -4.85 0.56
CA ARG A 36 14.10 -5.40 1.92
C ARG A 36 12.75 -5.23 2.62
N ILE A 37 12.18 -4.02 2.58
CA ILE A 37 10.86 -3.74 3.16
C ILE A 37 9.77 -4.58 2.49
N PHE A 38 9.81 -4.71 1.16
CA PHE A 38 8.85 -5.50 0.40
C PHE A 38 8.90 -6.98 0.79
N ILE A 39 10.10 -7.57 0.91
CA ILE A 39 10.29 -8.93 1.41
C ILE A 39 9.72 -9.07 2.82
N SER A 40 9.94 -8.09 3.70
CA SER A 40 9.37 -8.12 5.05
C SER A 40 7.85 -8.04 5.08
N ILE A 41 7.22 -7.26 4.19
CA ILE A 41 5.76 -7.20 4.04
C ILE A 41 5.21 -8.55 3.54
N LEU A 42 5.86 -9.16 2.55
CA LEU A 42 5.52 -10.51 2.10
C LEU A 42 5.69 -11.52 3.23
N GLY A 43 6.76 -11.41 4.02
CA GLY A 43 6.99 -12.23 5.20
C GLY A 43 5.87 -12.09 6.24
N LEU A 44 5.38 -10.87 6.47
CA LEU A 44 4.23 -10.62 7.35
C LEU A 44 2.96 -11.26 6.82
N PHE A 45 2.72 -11.17 5.51
CA PHE A 45 1.60 -11.87 4.87
C PHE A 45 1.72 -13.39 5.05
N LEU A 46 2.89 -13.98 4.82
CA LEU A 46 3.11 -15.41 5.01
C LEU A 46 2.88 -15.84 6.47
N ALA A 47 3.44 -15.10 7.42
CA ALA A 47 3.25 -15.36 8.83
C ALA A 47 1.77 -15.29 9.25
N GLY A 48 1.06 -14.26 8.76
CA GLY A 48 -0.38 -14.09 8.97
C GLY A 48 -1.20 -15.24 8.36
N SER A 49 -0.88 -15.63 7.12
CA SER A 49 -1.54 -16.74 6.42
C SER A 49 -1.33 -18.07 7.12
N GLY A 50 -0.10 -18.34 7.60
CA GLY A 50 0.22 -19.55 8.34
C GLY A 50 -0.49 -19.62 9.67
N LEU A 51 -0.55 -18.49 10.38
CA LEU A 51 -1.28 -18.39 11.64
C LEU A 51 -2.79 -18.60 11.43
N PHE A 52 -3.37 -17.97 10.40
CA PHE A 52 -4.77 -18.15 10.04
C PHE A 52 -5.08 -19.61 9.66
N ALA A 53 -4.23 -20.23 8.85
CA ALA A 53 -4.34 -21.64 8.49
C ALA A 53 -4.29 -22.54 9.72
N LEU A 54 -3.41 -22.27 10.69
CA LEU A 54 -3.32 -23.05 11.93
C LEU A 54 -4.62 -22.98 12.76
N PHE A 55 -5.22 -21.80 12.89
CA PHE A 55 -6.52 -21.64 13.56
C PHE A 55 -7.64 -22.35 12.80
N SER A 56 -7.59 -22.29 11.47
CA SER A 56 -8.59 -22.89 10.59
C SER A 56 -8.68 -24.42 10.74
N LEU A 57 -7.56 -25.09 11.06
CA LEU A 57 -7.55 -26.54 11.29
C LEU A 57 -8.45 -26.98 12.45
N LYS A 58 -8.58 -26.15 13.48
CA LYS A 58 -9.47 -26.43 14.62
C LYS A 58 -10.94 -26.22 14.26
N SER A 59 -11.21 -25.26 13.37
CA SER A 59 -12.57 -24.85 13.02
C SER A 59 -13.20 -25.68 11.89
N TYR A 60 -12.40 -26.28 11.00
CA TYR A 60 -12.91 -26.90 9.77
C TYR A 60 -12.87 -28.44 9.82
N SER A 61 -13.93 -29.09 9.33
CA SER A 61 -14.01 -30.55 9.18
C SER A 61 -13.29 -31.04 7.90
N LEU A 62 -12.03 -30.65 7.74
CA LEU A 62 -11.19 -31.11 6.64
C LEU A 62 -10.91 -32.63 6.74
N GLY A 63 -10.75 -33.29 5.60
CA GLY A 63 -10.34 -34.70 5.54
C GLY A 63 -8.91 -34.91 6.10
N LYS A 64 -8.58 -36.12 6.57
CA LYS A 64 -7.28 -36.39 7.22
C LYS A 64 -6.06 -35.97 6.37
N ARG A 65 -6.10 -36.21 5.05
CA ARG A 65 -5.01 -35.86 4.13
C ARG A 65 -4.88 -34.34 3.94
N THR A 66 -6.00 -33.63 3.81
CA THR A 66 -5.97 -32.17 3.62
C THR A 66 -5.61 -31.46 4.91
N LYS A 67 -6.09 -31.94 6.08
CA LYS A 67 -5.61 -31.46 7.39
C LYS A 67 -4.10 -31.49 7.51
N ILE A 68 -3.45 -32.57 7.10
CA ILE A 68 -1.99 -32.68 7.14
C ILE A 68 -1.35 -31.68 6.17
N ALA A 69 -1.87 -31.54 4.95
CA ALA A 69 -1.36 -30.58 3.97
C ALA A 69 -1.48 -29.12 4.46
N THR A 70 -2.64 -28.74 5.00
CA THR A 70 -2.87 -27.39 5.56
C THR A 70 -2.00 -27.15 6.80
N LEU A 71 -1.72 -28.17 7.62
CA LEU A 71 -0.80 -28.06 8.76
C LEU A 71 0.64 -27.80 8.30
N ILE A 72 1.11 -28.57 7.31
CA ILE A 72 2.45 -28.41 6.75
C ILE A 72 2.58 -27.02 6.11
N LYS A 73 1.59 -26.59 5.33
CA LYS A 73 1.49 -25.22 4.79
C LYS A 73 1.61 -24.19 5.92
N ALA A 74 0.81 -24.34 6.98
CA ALA A 74 0.78 -23.39 8.09
C ALA A 74 2.14 -23.24 8.78
N LEU A 75 2.84 -24.35 9.03
CA LEU A 75 4.16 -24.32 9.65
C LEU A 75 5.23 -23.72 8.74
N ILE A 76 5.24 -24.10 7.44
CA ILE A 76 6.22 -23.58 6.48
C ILE A 76 6.01 -22.08 6.24
N SER A 77 4.78 -21.66 5.98
CA SER A 77 4.43 -20.24 5.78
C SER A 77 4.74 -19.39 7.00
N LEU A 78 4.45 -19.88 8.22
CA LEU A 78 4.79 -19.18 9.45
C LEU A 78 6.30 -19.05 9.64
N GLY A 79 7.04 -20.16 9.50
CA GLY A 79 8.50 -20.16 9.64
C GLY A 79 9.18 -19.28 8.61
N LEU A 80 8.80 -19.42 7.33
CA LEU A 80 9.36 -18.63 6.24
C LEU A 80 8.97 -17.16 6.35
N GLY A 81 7.76 -16.86 6.81
CA GLY A 81 7.30 -15.49 7.06
C GLY A 81 8.14 -14.78 8.11
N ILE A 82 8.44 -15.45 9.22
CA ILE A 82 9.33 -14.93 10.26
C ILE A 82 10.75 -14.70 9.71
N VAL A 83 11.30 -15.65 8.95
CA VAL A 83 12.62 -15.51 8.32
C VAL A 83 12.64 -14.32 7.35
N ALA A 84 11.61 -14.17 6.53
CA ALA A 84 11.49 -13.06 5.57
C ALA A 84 11.34 -11.68 6.25
N ILE A 85 10.86 -11.62 7.49
CA ILE A 85 10.87 -10.38 8.28
C ILE A 85 12.26 -10.13 8.86
N ILE A 86 12.85 -11.12 9.52
CA ILE A 86 14.08 -10.94 10.31
C ILE A 86 15.29 -10.72 9.41
N VAL A 87 15.48 -11.55 8.38
CA VAL A 87 16.72 -11.56 7.58
C VAL A 87 17.01 -10.21 6.88
N PRO A 88 16.03 -9.56 6.21
CA PRO A 88 16.27 -8.25 5.60
C PRO A 88 16.56 -7.14 6.62
N LEU A 89 16.07 -7.28 7.87
CA LEU A 89 16.23 -6.30 8.95
C LEU A 89 17.55 -6.44 9.69
N THR A 90 18.08 -7.66 9.83
CA THR A 90 19.35 -7.92 10.55
C THR A 90 20.59 -7.70 9.70
N ALA A 91 20.43 -7.20 8.46
CA ALA A 91 21.51 -6.94 7.51
C ALA A 91 22.42 -8.16 7.25
N ALA A 92 21.89 -9.37 7.38
CA ALA A 92 22.60 -10.56 6.96
C ALA A 92 22.82 -10.51 5.44
N ASP A 93 24.03 -10.86 4.98
CA ASP A 93 24.42 -10.92 3.56
C ASP A 93 23.75 -12.08 2.78
N VAL A 94 22.49 -12.36 3.10
CA VAL A 94 21.68 -13.30 2.34
C VAL A 94 21.21 -12.60 1.08
N SER A 95 21.46 -13.23 -0.07
CA SER A 95 20.97 -12.73 -1.34
C SER A 95 19.44 -12.63 -1.31
N TRP A 96 18.93 -11.40 -1.36
CA TRP A 96 17.50 -11.10 -1.39
C TRP A 96 16.78 -11.80 -2.54
N LYS A 97 17.48 -12.09 -3.65
CA LYS A 97 16.97 -12.90 -4.77
C LYS A 97 16.59 -14.30 -4.32
N VAL A 98 17.44 -14.94 -3.52
CA VAL A 98 17.17 -16.29 -2.98
C VAL A 98 15.93 -16.26 -2.10
N LEU A 99 15.81 -15.26 -1.22
CA LEU A 99 14.61 -15.10 -0.40
C LEU A 99 13.34 -14.91 -1.24
N LEU A 100 13.38 -14.06 -2.28
CA LEU A 100 12.24 -13.88 -3.17
C LEU A 100 11.84 -15.18 -3.88
N PHE A 101 12.80 -15.99 -4.33
CA PHE A 101 12.51 -17.29 -4.95
C PHE A 101 11.89 -18.28 -3.95
N VAL A 102 12.42 -18.36 -2.73
CA VAL A 102 11.89 -19.26 -1.71
C VAL A 102 10.47 -18.85 -1.32
N ILE A 103 10.21 -17.55 -1.17
CA ILE A 103 8.87 -16.99 -0.95
C ILE A 103 7.95 -17.30 -2.14
N ALA A 104 8.41 -17.13 -3.37
CA ALA A 104 7.61 -17.41 -4.56
C ALA A 104 7.18 -18.88 -4.64
N ILE A 105 8.11 -19.80 -4.35
CA ILE A 105 7.84 -21.25 -4.31
C ILE A 105 6.78 -21.55 -3.23
N GLU A 106 6.97 -21.01 -2.03
CA GLU A 106 6.02 -21.21 -0.93
C GLU A 106 4.63 -20.67 -1.29
N LEU A 107 4.54 -19.50 -1.94
CA LEU A 107 3.27 -18.91 -2.37
C LEU A 107 2.54 -19.79 -3.40
N VAL A 108 3.26 -20.49 -4.27
CA VAL A 108 2.63 -21.49 -5.18
C VAL A 108 2.03 -22.64 -4.38
N PHE A 109 2.78 -23.21 -3.43
CA PHE A 109 2.24 -24.27 -2.57
C PHE A 109 1.04 -23.79 -1.76
N SER A 110 1.13 -22.58 -1.21
CA SER A 110 0.06 -21.95 -0.45
C SER A 110 -1.19 -21.72 -1.30
N ALA A 111 -1.04 -21.31 -2.55
CA ALA A 111 -2.15 -21.16 -3.49
C ALA A 111 -2.83 -22.51 -3.80
N VAL A 112 -2.04 -23.54 -4.14
CA VAL A 112 -2.56 -24.88 -4.44
C VAL A 112 -3.38 -25.42 -3.26
N ILE A 113 -2.84 -25.35 -2.05
CA ILE A 113 -3.52 -25.85 -0.85
C ILE A 113 -4.77 -25.04 -0.55
N SER A 114 -4.72 -23.71 -0.69
CA SER A 114 -5.88 -22.84 -0.47
C SER A 114 -7.02 -23.14 -1.46
N PHE A 115 -6.71 -23.40 -2.73
CA PHE A 115 -7.72 -23.81 -3.71
C PHE A 115 -8.30 -25.20 -3.41
N LEU A 116 -7.47 -26.15 -2.99
CA LEU A 116 -7.94 -27.49 -2.60
C LEU A 116 -8.88 -27.42 -1.39
N ASP A 117 -8.49 -26.67 -0.35
CA ASP A 117 -9.31 -26.47 0.85
C ASP A 117 -10.63 -25.78 0.48
N ALA A 118 -10.58 -24.78 -0.41
CA ALA A 118 -11.77 -24.11 -0.89
C ALA A 118 -12.72 -25.06 -1.68
N LEU A 119 -12.19 -25.91 -2.55
CA LEU A 119 -12.99 -26.87 -3.32
C LEU A 119 -13.67 -27.90 -2.41
N LEU A 120 -12.97 -28.37 -1.37
CA LEU A 120 -13.50 -29.34 -0.42
C LEU A 120 -14.55 -28.74 0.52
N LEU A 121 -14.38 -27.47 0.89
CA LEU A 121 -15.32 -26.74 1.73
C LEU A 121 -16.43 -26.04 0.93
N ARG A 122 -16.45 -26.15 -0.40
CA ARG A 122 -17.51 -25.54 -1.24
C ARG A 122 -18.92 -25.99 -0.87
N LYS A 123 -19.06 -27.22 -0.34
CA LYS A 123 -20.35 -27.80 0.05
C LYS A 123 -20.65 -27.66 1.55
N SER A 124 -19.74 -27.08 2.34
CA SER A 124 -19.99 -26.79 3.75
C SER A 124 -20.62 -25.41 3.90
N GLU A 125 -21.24 -25.14 5.04
CA GLU A 125 -21.84 -23.83 5.36
C GLU A 125 -20.78 -22.73 5.64
N ILE A 126 -19.51 -23.02 5.40
CA ILE A 126 -18.39 -22.12 5.71
C ILE A 126 -18.16 -21.17 4.53
N ILE A 127 -17.91 -19.90 4.84
CA ILE A 127 -17.58 -18.88 3.85
C ILE A 127 -16.19 -19.17 3.25
N VAL A 128 -16.17 -19.62 2.00
CA VAL A 128 -14.96 -20.07 1.29
C VAL A 128 -14.22 -18.93 0.57
N THR A 129 -14.81 -17.75 0.50
CA THR A 129 -14.28 -16.62 -0.28
C THR A 129 -12.91 -16.17 0.19
N GLY A 130 -12.63 -16.23 1.51
CA GLY A 130 -11.33 -15.90 2.07
C GLY A 130 -10.20 -16.80 1.53
N MET A 131 -10.45 -18.12 1.45
CA MET A 131 -9.48 -19.08 0.93
C MET A 131 -9.22 -18.89 -0.57
N LEU A 132 -10.26 -18.58 -1.34
CA LEU A 132 -10.11 -18.30 -2.76
C LEU A 132 -9.34 -16.99 -2.98
N SER A 133 -9.63 -15.94 -2.21
CA SER A 133 -8.88 -14.68 -2.31
C SER A 133 -7.42 -14.84 -1.93
N GLU A 134 -7.12 -15.61 -0.88
CA GLU A 134 -5.74 -15.92 -0.49
C GLU A 134 -5.05 -16.71 -1.60
N GLY A 135 -5.69 -17.76 -2.13
CA GLY A 135 -5.11 -18.58 -3.20
C GLY A 135 -4.83 -17.80 -4.48
N VAL A 136 -5.76 -16.94 -4.91
CA VAL A 136 -5.57 -16.07 -6.07
C VAL A 136 -4.46 -15.05 -5.81
N PHE A 137 -4.45 -14.41 -4.65
CA PHE A 137 -3.41 -13.45 -4.28
C PHE A 137 -2.03 -14.11 -4.28
N SER A 138 -1.88 -15.24 -3.59
CA SER A 138 -0.61 -15.97 -3.54
C SER A 138 -0.14 -16.41 -4.91
N LEU A 139 -1.05 -16.88 -5.77
CA LEU A 139 -0.71 -17.28 -7.14
C LEU A 139 -0.23 -16.08 -7.99
N VAL A 140 -0.95 -14.96 -7.95
CA VAL A 140 -0.60 -13.75 -8.71
C VAL A 140 0.76 -13.20 -8.24
N VAL A 141 0.98 -13.12 -6.93
CA VAL A 141 2.25 -12.66 -6.37
C VAL A 141 3.37 -13.63 -6.73
N ALA A 142 3.17 -14.94 -6.65
CA ALA A 142 4.17 -15.91 -7.04
C ALA A 142 4.59 -15.76 -8.52
N ILE A 143 3.63 -15.64 -9.44
CA ILE A 143 3.90 -15.41 -10.86
C ILE A 143 4.71 -14.11 -11.04
N LEU A 144 4.31 -13.04 -10.37
CA LEU A 144 5.03 -11.76 -10.41
C LEU A 144 6.49 -11.95 -9.97
N LEU A 145 6.72 -12.64 -8.85
CA LEU A 145 8.05 -12.90 -8.29
C LEU A 145 8.93 -13.76 -9.23
N PHE A 146 8.36 -14.75 -9.92
CA PHE A 146 9.08 -15.58 -10.86
C PHE A 146 9.43 -14.86 -12.17
N VAL A 147 8.52 -14.03 -12.69
CA VAL A 147 8.74 -13.34 -13.97
C VAL A 147 9.69 -12.16 -13.81
N PHE A 148 9.63 -11.44 -12.69
CA PHE A 148 10.40 -10.20 -12.50
C PHE A 148 11.26 -10.19 -11.20
N PRO A 149 12.04 -11.24 -10.88
CA PRO A 149 12.71 -11.36 -9.58
C PRO A 149 13.67 -10.21 -9.28
N GLU A 150 14.38 -9.69 -10.30
CA GLU A 150 15.33 -8.59 -10.13
C GLU A 150 14.69 -7.21 -10.26
N GLN A 151 13.65 -7.12 -11.07
CA GLN A 151 13.05 -5.86 -11.47
C GLN A 151 11.90 -5.44 -10.56
N ILE A 152 11.31 -6.37 -9.80
CA ILE A 152 10.19 -6.13 -8.87
C ILE A 152 10.46 -4.97 -7.93
N GLY A 153 11.66 -4.91 -7.34
CA GLY A 153 12.06 -3.81 -6.47
C GLY A 153 12.00 -2.48 -7.20
N SER A 154 12.67 -2.41 -8.35
CA SER A 154 12.73 -1.19 -9.15
C SER A 154 11.37 -0.77 -9.72
N MET A 155 10.55 -1.72 -10.18
CA MET A 155 9.27 -1.45 -10.83
C MET A 155 8.23 -0.98 -9.82
N LEU A 156 8.08 -1.69 -8.71
CA LEU A 156 7.17 -1.30 -7.64
C LEU A 156 7.58 0.03 -7.03
N LEU A 157 8.88 0.23 -6.77
CA LEU A 157 9.41 1.48 -6.25
C LEU A 157 9.14 2.65 -7.19
N LYS A 158 9.39 2.50 -8.49
CA LYS A 158 9.11 3.53 -9.49
C LYS A 158 7.62 3.83 -9.56
N LEU A 159 6.77 2.81 -9.52
CA LEU A 159 5.32 3.00 -9.54
C LEU A 159 4.84 3.77 -8.30
N VAL A 160 5.29 3.37 -7.11
CA VAL A 160 4.98 4.08 -5.85
C VAL A 160 5.52 5.51 -5.87
N GLY A 161 6.77 5.71 -6.32
CA GLY A 161 7.39 7.02 -6.46
C GLY A 161 6.61 7.94 -7.41
N VAL A 162 6.19 7.42 -8.58
CA VAL A 162 5.35 8.15 -9.54
C VAL A 162 4.00 8.53 -8.94
N VAL A 163 3.35 7.62 -8.21
CA VAL A 163 2.07 7.91 -7.53
C VAL A 163 2.26 9.01 -6.47
N LEU A 164 3.33 8.96 -5.67
CA LEU A 164 3.64 9.98 -4.68
C LEU A 164 3.91 11.34 -5.33
N ILE A 165 4.67 11.37 -6.42
CA ILE A 165 4.93 12.58 -7.20
C ILE A 165 3.62 13.15 -7.77
N ALA A 166 2.76 12.31 -8.35
CA ALA A 166 1.48 12.72 -8.91
C ALA A 166 0.54 13.28 -7.83
N CYS A 167 0.46 12.64 -6.66
CA CYS A 167 -0.29 13.13 -5.52
C CYS A 167 0.25 14.47 -4.99
N GLY A 168 1.58 14.59 -4.85
CA GLY A 168 2.24 15.84 -4.42
C GLY A 168 1.99 16.99 -5.39
N LEU A 169 2.17 16.75 -6.70
CA LEU A 169 1.84 17.70 -7.77
C LEU A 169 0.36 18.10 -7.71
N GLY A 170 -0.54 17.13 -7.56
CA GLY A 170 -1.97 17.37 -7.42
C GLY A 170 -2.29 18.32 -6.28
N MET A 171 -1.71 18.09 -5.09
CA MET A 171 -1.90 18.96 -3.93
C MET A 171 -1.39 20.39 -4.17
N VAL A 172 -0.22 20.55 -4.78
CA VAL A 172 0.37 21.87 -5.08
C VAL A 172 -0.48 22.62 -6.12
N LEU A 173 -0.89 21.94 -7.20
CA LEU A 173 -1.73 22.53 -8.24
C LEU A 173 -3.10 22.94 -7.70
N TRP A 174 -3.70 22.11 -6.83
CA TRP A 174 -4.98 22.40 -6.19
C TRP A 174 -4.90 23.62 -5.28
N ALA A 175 -3.85 23.70 -4.46
CA ALA A 175 -3.61 24.85 -3.59
C ALA A 175 -3.39 26.14 -4.41
N TYR A 176 -2.68 26.06 -5.53
CA TYR A 176 -2.46 27.20 -6.42
C TYR A 176 -3.75 27.67 -7.11
N ARG A 177 -4.56 26.72 -7.61
CA ARG A 177 -5.90 26.99 -8.19
C ARG A 177 -6.81 27.72 -7.21
N ILE A 178 -6.91 27.23 -5.97
CA ILE A 178 -7.73 27.87 -4.93
C ILE A 178 -7.22 29.28 -4.62
N ARG A 179 -5.90 29.47 -4.53
CA ARG A 179 -5.30 30.79 -4.28
C ARG A 179 -5.60 31.78 -5.41
N LYS A 180 -5.59 31.32 -6.67
CA LYS A 180 -5.95 32.15 -7.84
C LYS A 180 -7.42 32.56 -7.80
N ILE A 181 -8.31 31.62 -7.49
CA ILE A 181 -9.76 31.87 -7.39
C ILE A 181 -10.05 32.86 -6.24
N ASN A 182 -9.46 32.65 -5.07
CA ASN A 182 -9.68 33.54 -3.93
C ASN A 182 -9.19 34.98 -4.21
N ARG A 183 -8.08 35.12 -4.94
CA ARG A 183 -7.56 36.45 -5.35
C ARG A 183 -8.53 37.19 -6.28
N GLN A 184 -9.21 36.49 -7.19
CA GLN A 184 -10.19 37.11 -8.10
C GLN A 184 -11.45 37.60 -7.38
N PHE A 185 -11.88 36.93 -6.31
CA PHE A 185 -13.02 37.36 -5.51
C PHE A 185 -12.68 38.52 -4.56
N THR A 186 -11.49 38.52 -3.95
CA THR A 186 -11.04 39.65 -3.12
C THR A 186 -10.88 40.93 -3.93
N THR A 187 -10.35 40.89 -5.16
CA THR A 187 -10.17 42.12 -5.97
C THR A 187 -11.50 42.74 -6.40
N LYS A 188 -12.52 41.93 -6.71
CA LYS A 188 -13.86 42.44 -7.06
C LYS A 188 -14.62 43.08 -5.91
N ALA A 189 -14.38 42.67 -4.66
CA ALA A 189 -15.08 43.24 -3.51
C ALA A 189 -14.60 44.65 -3.14
N ILE A 190 -13.36 45.02 -3.51
CA ILE A 190 -12.76 46.32 -3.17
C ILE A 190 -13.22 47.43 -4.13
N GLU A 191 -13.66 47.09 -5.35
CA GLU A 191 -14.06 48.09 -6.36
C GLU A 191 -15.52 48.58 -6.23
N VAL A 192 -16.32 48.05 -5.29
CA VAL A 192 -17.76 48.38 -5.16
C VAL A 192 -18.07 49.29 -3.96
N GLU A 193 -17.11 49.56 -3.07
CA GLU A 193 -17.36 50.35 -1.84
C GLU A 193 -16.63 51.71 -1.88
N ALA A 194 -17.07 52.59 -2.77
CA ALA A 194 -16.79 54.03 -2.69
C ALA A 194 -17.81 54.84 -3.50
N VAL A 195 -19.06 54.87 -3.03
CA VAL A 195 -19.94 56.01 -3.31
C VAL A 195 -20.20 56.67 -1.97
N VAL A 196 -19.33 57.63 -1.64
CA VAL A 196 -19.61 58.61 -0.59
C VAL A 196 -20.76 59.44 -1.12
N VAL A 197 -21.95 59.25 -0.56
CA VAL A 197 -23.05 60.21 -0.74
C VAL A 197 -22.70 61.38 0.16
N ASP A 198 -22.15 62.44 -0.43
CA ASP A 198 -22.11 63.75 0.22
C ASP A 198 -23.57 64.18 0.42
N GLU A 199 -24.00 64.19 1.69
CA GLU A 199 -25.22 64.86 2.09
C GLU A 199 -24.90 66.35 2.09
N SER A 200 -25.20 66.99 0.97
CA SER A 200 -25.16 68.43 0.79
C SER A 200 -25.94 69.10 1.91
N ALA A 201 -25.23 69.84 2.76
CA ALA A 201 -25.81 70.87 3.59
C ALA A 201 -26.45 71.91 2.66
N GLU A 202 -27.79 71.94 2.63
CA GLU A 202 -28.56 73.06 2.10
C GLU A 202 -29.48 73.56 3.23
N ASP A 203 -29.11 74.75 3.71
CA ASP A 203 -29.89 75.89 4.23
C ASP A 203 -31.02 75.69 5.27
#